data_AF-A0ABD2MZ07-F1
#
_entry.id   AF-A0ABD2MZ07-F1
#
_cell.length_a   1.000
_cell.length_b   1.000
_cell.length_c   1.000
_cell.angle_alpha   90.00
_cell.angle_beta   90.00
_cell.angle_gamma   90.00
#
_symmetry.space_group_name_H-M   'P 1'
#
loop_
_entity.id
_entity.type
_entity.pdbx_description
1 polymer ?
#
loop_
_entity_poly.entity_id
_entity_poly.type
_entity_poly.pdbx_seq_one_letter_code
_entity_poly.pdbx_strand_id
1 'polypeptide(L)'
;MEANKSKQDATFNKNRAERFAVGYLVLTRITSHPANRKSKKLLPKYRGPFKVIEVLPNDRYRVKEDIHTERSNRPYTGVAGVEHMKPFIIQQK
;
A
#
# COMPACT_ATOMS: atom_id res chain seq x y z
N MET A 1 -6.96 -7.84 -35.79
CA MET A 1 -6.75 -8.42 -34.44
C MET A 1 -6.31 -7.37 -33.42
N GLU A 2 -5.36 -6.49 -33.75
CA GLU A 2 -4.86 -5.43 -32.85
C GLU A 2 -5.93 -4.53 -32.25
N ALA A 3 -6.92 -4.10 -33.05
CA ALA A 3 -7.99 -3.22 -32.56
C ALA A 3 -8.91 -3.87 -31.51
N ASN A 4 -9.03 -5.20 -31.49
CA ASN A 4 -9.77 -5.89 -30.44
C ASN A 4 -8.93 -6.04 -29.17
N LYS A 5 -7.63 -6.32 -29.34
CA LYS A 5 -6.67 -6.39 -28.23
C LYS A 5 -6.60 -5.07 -27.47
N SER A 6 -6.44 -3.94 -28.19
CA SER A 6 -6.36 -2.61 -27.55
C SER A 6 -7.64 -2.24 -26.79
N LYS A 7 -8.82 -2.60 -27.32
CA LYS A 7 -10.11 -2.40 -26.65
C LYS A 7 -10.24 -3.24 -25.37
N GLN A 8 -9.78 -4.50 -25.40
CA GLN A 8 -9.77 -5.36 -24.22
C GLN A 8 -8.81 -4.83 -23.15
N ASP A 9 -7.59 -4.44 -23.55
CA ASP A 9 -6.59 -3.88 -22.65
C ASP A 9 -7.08 -2.57 -22.00
N ALA A 10 -7.69 -1.67 -22.78
CA ALA A 10 -8.25 -0.42 -22.27
C ALA A 10 -9.39 -0.66 -21.26
N THR A 11 -10.28 -1.62 -21.55
CA THR A 11 -11.40 -1.97 -20.67
C THR A 11 -10.90 -2.56 -19.35
N PHE A 12 -9.92 -3.47 -19.42
CA PHE A 12 -9.30 -4.08 -18.26
C PHE A 12 -8.57 -3.05 -17.38
N ASN A 13 -7.79 -2.16 -18.00
CA ASN A 13 -7.01 -1.16 -17.29
C ASN A 13 -7.85 -0.01 -16.70
N LYS A 14 -9.10 0.20 -17.17
CA LYS A 14 -9.97 1.30 -16.71
C LYS A 14 -10.24 1.29 -15.21
N ASN A 15 -10.36 0.11 -14.60
CA ASN A 15 -10.68 -0.05 -13.18
C ASN A 15 -9.46 -0.44 -12.32
N ARG A 16 -8.25 -0.31 -12.88
CA ARG A 16 -7.01 -0.73 -12.20
C ARG A 16 -6.67 0.28 -11.10
N ALA A 17 -6.18 -0.23 -9.98
CA ALA A 17 -5.77 0.63 -8.86
C ALA A 17 -4.55 1.50 -9.23
N GLU A 18 -4.43 2.62 -8.53
CA GLU A 18 -3.35 3.59 -8.72
C GLU A 18 -1.97 2.93 -8.51
N ARG A 19 -1.00 3.26 -9.37
CA ARG A 19 0.36 2.73 -9.27
C ARG A 19 1.22 3.65 -8.41
N PHE A 20 2.00 3.07 -7.52
CA PHE A 20 2.94 3.82 -6.68
C PHE A 20 4.34 3.75 -7.27
N ALA A 21 5.05 4.88 -7.32
CA ALA A 21 6.45 4.89 -7.69
C ALA A 21 7.34 4.69 -6.45
N VAL A 22 8.58 4.27 -6.69
CA VAL A 22 9.60 4.17 -5.64
C VAL A 22 9.78 5.53 -4.96
N GLY A 23 9.84 5.53 -3.63
CA GLY A 23 10.00 6.74 -2.82
C GLY A 23 8.69 7.37 -2.34
N TYR A 24 7.52 6.96 -2.87
CA TYR A 24 6.23 7.47 -2.42
C TYR A 24 5.89 6.99 -1.01
N LEU A 25 5.18 7.85 -0.26
CA LEU A 25 4.62 7.53 1.04
C LEU A 25 3.23 6.94 0.91
N VAL A 26 3.03 5.82 1.58
CA VAL A 26 1.82 5.00 1.48
C VAL A 26 1.40 4.48 2.85
N LEU A 27 0.10 4.28 3.02
CA LEU A 27 -0.47 3.54 4.14
C LEU A 27 -0.66 2.08 3.72
N THR A 28 -0.47 1.14 4.66
CA THR A 28 -0.75 -0.28 4.43
C THR A 28 -1.84 -0.78 5.36
N ARG A 29 -2.72 -1.65 4.85
CA ARG A 29 -3.82 -2.25 5.61
C ARG A 29 -3.29 -3.11 6.75
N ILE A 30 -3.93 -3.03 7.92
CA ILE A 30 -3.66 -3.91 9.05
C ILE A 30 -4.38 -5.24 8.83
N THR A 31 -3.63 -6.32 8.65
CA THR A 31 -4.18 -7.66 8.42
C THR A 31 -4.44 -8.43 9.72
N SER A 32 -3.63 -8.20 10.74
CA SER A 32 -3.74 -8.88 12.03
C SER A 32 -3.73 -7.90 13.19
N HIS A 33 -4.52 -8.24 14.21
CA HIS A 33 -4.57 -7.54 15.48
C HIS A 33 -4.32 -8.56 16.60
N PRO A 34 -3.59 -8.19 17.67
CA PRO A 34 -3.31 -9.10 18.78
C PRO A 34 -4.62 -9.56 19.46
N ALA A 35 -4.60 -10.78 20.01
CA ALA A 35 -5.77 -11.44 20.60
C ALA A 35 -6.10 -10.92 22.02
N ASN A 36 -6.29 -9.61 22.17
CA ASN A 36 -6.41 -8.97 23.49
C ASN A 36 -7.85 -8.93 24.06
N ARG A 37 -8.77 -9.76 23.55
CA ARG A 37 -10.24 -9.76 23.87
C ARG A 37 -10.97 -8.41 23.75
N LYS A 38 -10.29 -7.33 23.35
CA LYS A 38 -10.84 -5.99 23.15
C LYS A 38 -11.57 -5.88 21.80
N SER A 39 -12.59 -5.02 21.76
CA SER A 39 -13.32 -4.71 20.53
C SER A 39 -12.40 -4.08 19.48
N LYS A 40 -12.51 -4.55 18.23
CA LYS A 40 -11.71 -4.07 17.10
C LYS A 40 -12.45 -3.02 16.24
N LYS A 41 -13.71 -2.71 16.56
CA LYS A 41 -14.59 -1.87 15.72
C LYS A 41 -14.03 -0.46 15.49
N LEU A 42 -13.41 0.13 16.51
CA LEU A 42 -12.86 1.50 16.49
C LEU A 42 -11.36 1.54 16.13
N LEU A 43 -10.74 0.41 15.83
CA LEU A 43 -9.32 0.38 15.50
C LEU A 43 -9.09 0.91 14.06
N PRO A 44 -7.98 1.61 13.81
CA PRO A 44 -7.64 2.05 12.48
C PRO A 44 -7.47 0.86 11.54
N LYS A 45 -7.97 0.99 10.30
CA LYS A 45 -7.86 -0.08 9.29
C LYS A 45 -6.50 -0.09 8.57
N TYR A 46 -5.79 1.03 8.61
CA TYR A 46 -4.52 1.25 7.93
C TYR A 46 -3.50 1.79 8.93
N ARG A 47 -2.22 1.51 8.67
CA ARG A 47 -1.07 1.98 9.44
C ARG A 47 0.00 2.54 8.49
N GLY A 48 0.99 3.22 9.05
CA GLY A 48 2.05 3.88 8.28
C GLY A 48 1.85 5.40 8.28
N PRO A 49 2.89 6.14 7.91
CA PRO A 49 3.43 6.09 6.56
C PRO A 49 4.57 5.08 6.39
N PHE A 50 4.53 4.38 5.26
CA PHE A 50 5.63 3.56 4.75
C PHE A 50 6.15 4.16 3.45
N LYS A 51 7.43 3.93 3.16
CA LYS A 51 8.04 4.31 1.90
C LYS A 51 8.10 3.10 0.97
N VAL A 52 7.70 3.28 -0.28
CA VAL A 52 7.88 2.26 -1.33
C VAL A 52 9.37 2.19 -1.68
N ILE A 53 9.97 1.01 -1.54
CA ILE A 53 11.37 0.76 -1.92
C ILE A 53 11.44 0.23 -3.34
N GLU A 54 10.53 -0.66 -3.70
CA GLU A 54 10.62 -1.45 -4.93
C GLU A 54 9.23 -1.77 -5.45
N VAL A 55 9.08 -1.70 -6.78
CA VAL A 55 7.89 -2.13 -7.50
C VAL A 55 8.13 -3.56 -7.98
N LEU A 56 7.31 -4.50 -7.51
CA LEU A 56 7.39 -5.91 -7.86
C LEU A 56 6.35 -6.24 -8.95
N PRO A 57 6.51 -7.39 -9.64
CA PRO A 57 5.49 -7.89 -10.55
C PRO A 57 4.13 -8.10 -9.85
N ASN A 58 3.05 -8.10 -10.64
CA ASN A 58 1.67 -8.35 -10.19
C ASN A 58 1.15 -7.31 -9.18
N ASP A 59 1.47 -6.03 -9.40
CA ASP A 59 1.01 -4.88 -8.58
C ASP A 59 1.37 -5.00 -7.09
N ARG A 60 2.50 -5.64 -6.81
CA ARG A 60 3.06 -5.75 -5.46
C ARG A 60 4.16 -4.73 -5.25
N TYR A 61 4.32 -4.31 -4.02
CA TYR A 61 5.31 -3.31 -3.64
C TYR A 61 6.03 -3.74 -2.38
N ARG A 62 7.34 -3.60 -2.37
CA ARG A 62 8.13 -3.71 -1.15
C ARG A 62 8.09 -2.38 -0.43
N VAL A 63 7.60 -2.38 0.80
CA VAL A 63 7.45 -1.20 1.64
C VAL A 63 8.29 -1.33 2.90
N LYS A 64 8.82 -0.21 3.36
CA LYS A 64 9.59 -0.12 4.61
C LYS A 64 9.13 1.08 5.42
N GLU A 65 9.27 0.99 6.74
CA GLU A 65 9.13 2.16 7.61
C GLU A 65 10.07 3.27 7.17
N ASP A 66 9.54 4.49 7.10
CA ASP A 66 10.38 5.66 6.84
C ASP A 66 11.18 6.02 8.09
N ILE A 67 12.40 6.55 7.88
CA ILE A 67 13.43 6.78 8.91
C ILE A 67 12.90 7.67 10.04
N HIS A 68 11.97 8.58 9.73
CA HIS A 68 11.39 9.50 10.72
C HIS A 68 10.36 8.84 11.66
N THR A 69 10.05 7.56 11.46
CA THR A 69 9.01 6.81 12.19
C THR A 69 9.57 5.56 12.89
N GLU A 70 10.89 5.46 13.08
CA GLU A 70 11.58 4.30 13.69
C GLU A 70 11.14 4.07 15.15
N ARG A 71 9.96 3.47 15.32
CA ARG A 71 9.31 3.18 16.59
C ARG A 71 9.94 1.96 17.30
N SER A 72 10.75 1.20 16.59
CA SER A 72 11.31 -0.08 17.01
C SER A 72 12.73 -0.23 16.50
N ASN A 73 13.60 -0.86 17.31
CA ASN A 73 14.97 -1.21 16.92
C ASN A 73 15.05 -2.12 15.68
N ARG A 74 13.93 -2.72 15.26
CA ARG A 74 13.83 -3.52 14.02
C ARG A 74 12.85 -2.83 13.08
N PRO A 75 13.32 -2.09 12.07
CA PRO A 75 12.44 -1.39 11.13
C PRO A 75 11.62 -2.41 10.34
N TYR A 76 10.32 -2.16 10.25
CA TYR A 76 9.44 -3.04 9.47
C TYR A 76 9.79 -2.98 7.99
N THR A 77 9.88 -4.15 7.36
CA THR A 77 9.95 -4.32 5.91
C THR A 77 8.94 -5.39 5.53
N GLY A 78 8.15 -5.15 4.48
CA GLY A 78 7.14 -6.10 4.03
C GLY A 78 6.77 -5.92 2.57
N VAL A 79 5.95 -6.85 2.06
CA VAL A 79 5.38 -6.78 0.71
C VAL A 79 3.88 -6.55 0.84
N ALA A 80 3.35 -5.58 0.10
CA ALA A 80 1.93 -5.26 0.06
C ALA A 80 1.43 -5.22 -1.39
N GLY A 81 0.24 -5.75 -1.64
CA GLY A 81 -0.47 -5.55 -2.89
C GLY A 81 -1.14 -4.18 -2.93
N VAL A 82 -1.34 -3.64 -4.14
CA VAL A 82 -1.96 -2.32 -4.38
C VAL A 82 -3.33 -2.18 -3.69
N GLU A 83 -4.10 -3.27 -3.61
CA GLU A 83 -5.42 -3.37 -2.97
C GLU A 83 -5.39 -3.18 -1.45
N HIS A 84 -4.20 -3.28 -0.85
CA HIS A 84 -3.96 -3.07 0.58
C HIS A 84 -3.20 -1.79 0.88
N MET A 85 -3.00 -0.94 -0.13
CA MET A 85 -2.26 0.30 -0.04
C MET A 85 -3.15 1.52 -0.28
N LYS A 86 -2.79 2.65 0.32
CA LYS A 86 -3.40 3.96 0.05
C LYS A 86 -2.33 5.04 0.01
N PRO A 87 -2.49 6.11 -0.80
CA PRO A 87 -1.59 7.25 -0.76
C PRO A 87 -1.63 7.92 0.62
N PHE A 88 -0.46 8.32 1.13
CA PHE A 88 -0.36 9.12 2.34
C PHE A 88 -0.40 10.61 1.98
N ILE A 89 -1.47 11.31 2.39
CA ILE A 89 -1.66 12.73 2.11
C ILE A 89 -1.26 13.52 3.36
N ILE A 90 -0.20 14.32 3.26
CA ILE A 90 0.17 15.29 4.30
C ILE A 90 -0.75 16.50 4.12
N GLN A 91 -1.69 16.70 5.04
CA GLN A 91 -2.47 17.94 5.06
C GLN A 91 -1.58 19.08 5.58
N GLN A 92 -1.16 19.95 4.68
CA GLN A 92 -0.54 21.23 5.02
C GLN A 92 -1.66 22.14 5.52
N LYS A 93 -1.51 22.69 6.73
CA LYS A 93 -2.45 23.63 7.35
C LYS A 93 -1.93 25.04 7.23
#